data_AF-A0A0X8YC82-F1
#
_entry.id   AF-A0A0X8YC82-F1
#
_cell.length_a   1.000
_cell.length_b   1.000
_cell.length_c   1.000
_cell.angle_alpha   90.00
_cell.angle_beta   90.00
_cell.angle_gamma   90.00
#
_symmetry.space_group_name_H-M   'P 1'
#
loop_
_entity.id
_entity.type
_entity.pdbx_description
1 polymer ?
#
loop_
_entity_poly.entity_id
_entity_poly.type
_entity_poly.pdbx_seq_one_letter_code
_entity_poly.pdbx_strand_id
1 'polypeptide(L)'
;LSMGAIFGIFALFYFWVSKITGCQYPEHHGQLHFWLFFVGVNLTFFPMHFLGLLGIPRRYLDYPDAYAGWNIVLTFGSYISALSFLYFFYIVYETLANSGRCLNNPWTNEEHSTGALEWVLPSPPAFHTFGDQLPVIRPTYQL
;
A
#
# COMPACT_ATOMS: atom_id res chain seq x y z
N LEU A 1 8.41 -9.81 10.33
CA LEU A 1 8.16 -9.18 9.02
C LEU A 1 8.20 -7.66 9.24
N SER A 2 8.93 -6.90 8.42
CA SER A 2 9.11 -5.45 8.65
C SER A 2 7.86 -4.68 8.20
N MET A 3 7.35 -3.76 9.02
CA MET A 3 6.19 -2.94 8.65
C MET A 3 6.46 -2.10 7.40
N GLY A 4 7.69 -1.63 7.21
CA GLY A 4 8.08 -0.92 5.99
C GLY A 4 7.91 -1.76 4.72
N ALA A 5 8.13 -3.07 4.78
CA ALA A 5 7.91 -3.94 3.64
C ALA A 5 6.42 -4.06 3.28
N ILE A 6 5.53 -4.11 4.29
CA ILE A 6 4.08 -4.17 4.05
C ILE A 6 3.58 -2.88 3.41
N PHE A 7 3.97 -1.72 3.95
CA PHE A 7 3.62 -0.44 3.35
C PHE A 7 4.19 -0.30 1.94
N GLY A 8 5.41 -0.81 1.71
CA GLY A 8 6.00 -0.88 0.37
C GLY A 8 5.15 -1.69 -0.60
N ILE A 9 4.66 -2.87 -0.21
CA ILE A 9 3.78 -3.70 -1.04
C ILE A 9 2.45 -2.99 -1.34
N PHE A 10 1.84 -2.32 -0.35
CA PHE A 10 0.62 -1.56 -0.60
C PHE A 10 0.86 -0.37 -1.52
N ALA A 11 1.94 0.39 -1.32
CA ALA A 11 2.31 1.48 -2.21
C ALA A 11 2.53 0.98 -3.65
N LEU A 12 3.20 -0.16 -3.80
CA LEU A 12 3.40 -0.82 -5.09
C LEU A 12 2.08 -1.15 -5.78
N PHE A 13 1.15 -1.72 -5.01
CA PHE A 13 -0.17 -2.08 -5.50
C PHE A 13 -0.93 -0.84 -5.97
N TYR A 14 -1.07 0.19 -5.13
CA TYR A 14 -1.79 1.41 -5.51
C TYR A 14 -1.12 2.15 -6.67
N PHE A 15 0.21 2.11 -6.76
CA PHE A 15 0.94 2.76 -7.85
C PHE A 15 0.74 2.09 -9.22
N TRP A 16 0.76 0.75 -9.28
CA TRP A 16 0.69 0.01 -10.55
C TRP A 16 -0.64 -0.69 -10.83
N VAL A 17 -1.63 -0.67 -9.93
CA VAL A 17 -2.93 -1.32 -10.18
C VAL A 17 -3.57 -0.83 -11.48
N SER A 18 -3.51 0.47 -11.75
CA SER A 18 -4.00 1.08 -12.99
C SER A 18 -3.31 0.54 -14.24
N LYS A 19 -2.02 0.21 -14.14
CA LYS A 19 -1.23 -0.31 -15.25
C LYS A 19 -1.52 -1.78 -15.53
N ILE A 20 -1.78 -2.55 -14.48
CA ILE A 20 -2.05 -3.99 -14.57
C ILE A 20 -3.47 -4.24 -15.08
N THR A 21 -4.46 -3.55 -14.53
CA THR A 21 -5.88 -3.82 -14.80
C THR A 21 -6.50 -2.84 -15.80
N GLY A 22 -5.86 -1.69 -16.05
CA GLY A 22 -6.45 -0.60 -16.81
C GLY A 22 -7.56 0.14 -16.06
N CYS A 23 -7.74 -0.10 -14.75
CA CYS A 23 -8.78 0.49 -13.92
C CYS A 23 -8.18 1.25 -12.73
N GLN A 24 -8.71 2.43 -12.42
CA GLN A 24 -8.24 3.24 -11.29
C GLN A 24 -9.11 2.99 -10.05
N TYR A 25 -8.47 2.82 -8.90
CA TYR A 25 -9.18 2.72 -7.63
C TYR A 25 -9.71 4.09 -7.20
N PRO A 26 -10.84 4.16 -6.47
CA PRO A 26 -11.32 5.43 -5.94
C PRO A 26 -10.40 5.90 -4.79
N GLU A 27 -9.81 7.09 -4.97
CA GLU A 27 -8.78 7.64 -4.07
C GLU A 27 -9.25 7.76 -2.60
N HIS A 28 -10.54 8.07 -2.39
CA HIS A 28 -11.14 8.13 -1.06
C HIS A 28 -11.03 6.79 -0.30
N HIS A 29 -11.28 5.66 -0.96
CA HIS A 29 -11.18 4.34 -0.33
C HIS A 29 -9.73 3.97 -0.03
N GLY A 30 -8.80 4.31 -0.92
CA GLY A 30 -7.36 4.11 -0.71
C GLY A 30 -6.82 4.88 0.50
N GLN A 31 -7.19 6.17 0.63
CA GLN A 31 -6.83 6.98 1.79
C GLN A 31 -7.42 6.44 3.09
N LEU A 32 -8.68 6.00 3.08
CA LEU A 32 -9.30 5.39 4.25
C LEU A 32 -8.57 4.12 4.67
N HIS A 33 -8.24 3.24 3.72
CA HIS A 33 -7.45 2.04 3.99
C HIS A 33 -6.08 2.37 4.60
N PHE A 34 -5.39 3.36 4.03
CA PHE A 34 -4.10 3.79 4.55
C PHE A 34 -4.19 4.25 6.01
N TRP A 35 -5.15 5.11 6.35
CA TRP A 35 -5.30 5.62 7.71
C TRP A 35 -5.72 4.55 8.70
N LEU A 36 -6.66 3.67 8.34
CA LEU A 36 -7.09 2.56 9.18
C LEU A 36 -5.91 1.62 9.48
N PHE A 37 -5.16 1.22 8.45
CA PHE A 37 -4.01 0.34 8.61
C PHE A 37 -2.90 1.02 9.43
N PHE A 38 -2.60 2.29 9.13
CA PHE A 38 -1.57 3.05 9.83
C PHE A 38 -1.87 3.20 11.32
N VAL A 39 -3.08 3.59 11.69
CA VAL A 39 -3.47 3.74 13.09
C VAL A 39 -3.49 2.39 13.80
N GLY A 40 -4.09 1.35 13.20
CA GLY A 40 -4.18 0.01 13.80
C GLY A 40 -2.80 -0.60 14.09
N VAL A 41 -1.89 -0.49 13.13
CA VAL A 41 -0.51 -0.99 13.25
C VAL A 41 0.24 -0.25 14.35
N ASN A 42 0.20 1.08 14.36
CA ASN A 42 0.90 1.85 15.38
C ASN A 42 0.32 1.58 16.78
N LEU A 43 -1.00 1.45 16.91
CA LEU A 43 -1.64 1.08 18.17
C LEU A 43 -1.23 -0.32 18.66
N THR A 44 -0.90 -1.24 17.73
CA THR A 44 -0.42 -2.59 18.08
C THR A 44 1.07 -2.64 18.39
N PHE A 45 1.93 -1.89 17.72
CA PHE A 45 3.38 -2.03 17.94
C PHE A 45 3.94 -1.01 18.93
N PHE A 46 3.32 0.15 19.08
CA PHE A 46 3.81 1.18 19.98
C PHE A 46 3.75 0.74 21.45
N PRO A 47 2.64 0.19 21.98
CA PRO A 47 2.58 -0.24 23.37
C PRO A 47 3.52 -1.41 23.70
N MET A 48 3.92 -2.19 22.69
CA MET A 48 4.88 -3.28 22.85
C MET A 48 6.25 -2.77 23.31
N HIS A 49 6.63 -1.53 22.98
CA HIS A 49 7.86 -0.91 23.46
C HIS A 49 7.81 -0.70 24.98
N PHE A 50 6.66 -0.24 25.51
CA PHE A 50 6.48 -0.07 26.96
C PHE A 50 6.49 -1.42 27.69
N LEU A 51 5.82 -2.44 27.15
CA LEU A 51 5.85 -3.80 27.70
C LEU A 51 7.27 -4.40 27.71
N GLY A 52 8.07 -4.10 26.69
CA GLY A 52 9.48 -4.49 26.63
C GLY A 52 10.32 -3.79 27.71
N LEU A 53 10.10 -2.49 27.95
CA LEU A 53 10.77 -1.74 29.02
C LEU A 53 10.40 -2.24 30.42
N LEU A 54 9.18 -2.77 30.60
CA LEU A 54 8.74 -3.40 31.84
C LEU A 54 9.34 -4.80 32.06
N GLY A 55 10.13 -5.32 31.12
CA GLY A 55 10.89 -6.55 31.28
C GLY A 55 10.09 -7.83 31.00
N ILE A 56 8.97 -7.76 30.29
CA ILE A 56 8.25 -8.96 29.90
C ILE A 56 9.10 -9.79 28.93
N PRO A 57 9.38 -11.06 29.26
CA PRO A 57 10.13 -11.92 28.36
C PRO A 57 9.27 -12.30 27.15
N ARG A 58 9.91 -12.46 25.99
CA ARG A 58 9.22 -12.77 24.73
C ARG A 58 8.67 -14.21 24.76
N ARG A 59 7.52 -14.44 24.12
CA ARG A 59 6.91 -15.77 23.85
C ARG A 59 6.33 -16.47 25.08
N TYR A 60 5.59 -15.73 25.90
CA TYR A 60 4.81 -16.28 27.01
C TYR A 60 3.33 -16.24 26.66
N LEU A 61 2.61 -17.29 27.05
CA LEU A 61 1.17 -17.39 26.84
C LEU A 61 0.41 -16.53 27.85
N ASP A 62 0.83 -16.58 29.12
CA ASP A 62 0.19 -15.88 30.22
C ASP A 62 1.05 -14.71 30.71
N TYR A 63 0.38 -13.67 31.23
CA TYR A 63 1.00 -12.47 31.77
C TYR A 63 0.35 -12.07 33.10
N PRO A 64 1.12 -11.52 34.06
CA PRO A 64 0.57 -10.92 35.27
C PRO A 64 -0.45 -9.81 35.00
N ASP A 65 -1.42 -9.64 35.91
CA ASP A 65 -2.48 -8.62 35.80
C ASP A 65 -1.96 -7.19 35.61
N ALA A 66 -0.75 -6.89 36.10
CA ALA A 66 -0.08 -5.59 35.92
C ALA A 66 0.11 -5.21 34.43
N TYR A 67 0.13 -6.19 33.52
CA TYR A 67 0.33 -5.97 32.08
C TYR A 67 -0.95 -6.12 31.27
N ALA A 68 -2.07 -6.49 31.88
CA ALA A 68 -3.33 -6.73 31.19
C ALA A 68 -3.82 -5.50 30.44
N GLY A 69 -3.70 -4.30 31.03
CA GLY A 69 -4.14 -3.05 30.40
C GLY A 69 -3.50 -2.80 29.04
N TRP A 70 -2.17 -2.94 28.96
CA TRP A 70 -1.46 -2.76 27.69
C TRP A 70 -1.78 -3.86 26.68
N ASN A 71 -1.87 -5.12 27.11
CA ASN A 71 -2.23 -6.23 26.23
C ASN A 71 -3.64 -6.11 25.62
N ILE A 72 -4.60 -5.52 26.35
CA ILE A 72 -5.92 -5.22 25.82
C ILE A 72 -5.82 -4.19 24.68
N VAL A 73 -5.06 -3.11 24.86
CA VAL A 73 -4.84 -2.08 23.82
C VAL A 73 -4.21 -2.69 22.57
N LEU A 74 -3.20 -3.56 22.75
CA LEU A 74 -2.56 -4.29 21.65
C LEU A 74 -3.56 -5.12 20.85
N THR A 75 -4.49 -5.77 21.54
CA THR A 75 -5.50 -6.63 20.92
C THR A 75 -6.51 -5.80 20.13
N PHE A 76 -6.92 -4.63 20.64
CA PHE A 76 -7.75 -3.71 19.87
C PHE A 76 -7.05 -3.20 18.60
N GLY A 77 -5.77 -2.85 18.69
CA GLY A 77 -4.98 -2.45 17.51
C GLY A 77 -4.90 -3.55 16.44
N SER A 78 -4.77 -4.82 16.86
CA SER A 78 -4.66 -5.93 15.92
C SER A 78 -5.99 -6.18 15.20
N TYR A 79 -7.13 -6.03 15.89
CA TYR A 79 -8.45 -6.10 15.25
C TYR A 79 -8.67 -4.99 14.22
N ILE A 80 -8.26 -3.75 14.52
CA ILE A 80 -8.36 -2.64 13.57
C ILE A 80 -7.51 -2.92 12.33
N SER A 81 -6.29 -3.43 12.52
CA SER A 81 -5.39 -3.79 11.41
C SER A 81 -5.96 -4.92 10.55
N ALA A 82 -6.57 -5.93 11.18
CA ALA A 82 -7.23 -7.04 10.49
C ALA A 82 -8.45 -6.56 9.68
N LEU A 83 -9.26 -5.67 10.23
CA LEU A 83 -10.40 -5.06 9.52
C LEU A 83 -9.92 -4.22 8.33
N SER A 84 -8.84 -3.45 8.49
CA SER A 84 -8.24 -2.72 7.37
C SER A 84 -7.77 -3.66 6.26
N PHE A 85 -7.17 -4.81 6.61
CA PHE A 85 -6.75 -5.79 5.63
C PHE A 85 -7.93 -6.44 4.89
N LEU A 86 -9.06 -6.69 5.57
CA LEU A 86 -10.28 -7.13 4.88
C LEU A 86 -10.83 -6.05 3.95
N TYR A 87 -10.77 -4.79 4.38
CA TYR A 87 -11.18 -3.65 3.57
C TYR A 87 -10.32 -3.47 2.31
N PHE A 88 -9.04 -3.84 2.34
CA PHE A 88 -8.21 -3.89 1.13
C PHE A 88 -8.79 -4.80 0.05
N PHE A 89 -9.27 -6.00 0.40
CA PHE A 89 -9.91 -6.89 -0.58
C PHE A 89 -11.19 -6.31 -1.17
N TYR A 90 -11.94 -5.55 -0.37
CA TYR A 90 -13.08 -4.80 -0.87
C TYR A 90 -12.67 -3.76 -1.93
N ILE A 91 -11.58 -3.02 -1.70
CA ILE A 91 -11.05 -2.05 -2.69
C ILE A 91 -10.63 -2.76 -3.98
N VAL A 92 -9.96 -3.92 -3.87
CA VAL A 92 -9.58 -4.72 -5.05
C VAL A 92 -10.82 -5.13 -5.85
N TYR A 93 -11.85 -5.62 -5.16
CA TYR A 93 -13.12 -5.99 -5.79
C TYR A 93 -13.79 -4.80 -6.48
N GLU A 94 -13.90 -3.66 -5.79
CA GLU A 94 -14.49 -2.44 -6.33
C GLU A 94 -13.74 -1.93 -7.56
N THR A 95 -12.41 -1.98 -7.52
CA THR A 95 -11.54 -1.54 -8.63
C THR A 95 -11.71 -2.41 -9.87
N LEU A 96 -12.04 -3.70 -9.72
CA LEU A 96 -12.24 -4.60 -10.85
C LEU A 96 -13.68 -4.62 -11.37
N ALA A 97 -14.66 -4.46 -10.47
CA ALA A 97 -16.08 -4.58 -10.82
C ALA A 97 -16.71 -3.26 -11.28
N ASN A 98 -16.33 -2.14 -10.65
CA ASN A 98 -17.06 -0.87 -10.75
C ASN A 98 -16.23 0.27 -11.35
N SER A 99 -14.90 0.17 -11.38
CA SER A 99 -14.07 1.23 -11.94
C SER A 99 -14.11 1.25 -13.47
N GLY A 100 -14.27 2.45 -14.03
CA GLY A 100 -14.16 2.69 -15.47
C GLY A 100 -12.71 2.56 -15.98
N ARG A 101 -12.56 2.61 -17.31
CA ARG A 101 -11.24 2.61 -17.96
C ARG A 101 -10.41 3.81 -17.51
N CYS A 102 -9.19 3.54 -17.10
CA CYS A 102 -8.20 4.52 -16.67
C CYS A 102 -7.50 5.17 -17.87
N LEU A 103 -6.97 6.37 -17.66
CA LEU A 103 -6.02 7.00 -18.56
C LEU A 103 -4.70 6.22 -18.59
N ASN A 104 -3.92 6.38 -19.66
CA ASN A 104 -2.60 5.76 -19.80
C ASN A 104 -1.65 6.15 -18.65
N ASN A 105 -1.75 7.41 -18.21
CA ASN A 105 -1.09 7.92 -17.02
C ASN A 105 -2.12 8.58 -16.08
N PRO A 106 -2.46 7.96 -14.94
CA PRO A 106 -3.34 8.57 -13.94
C PRO A 106 -2.65 9.56 -13.00
N TRP A 107 -1.31 9.62 -13.00
CA TRP A 107 -0.54 10.38 -12.01
C TRP A 107 -0.21 11.81 -12.44
N THR A 108 -0.40 12.14 -13.72
CA THR A 108 -0.14 13.48 -14.25
C THR A 108 -1.25 13.89 -15.19
N ASN A 109 -1.51 15.19 -15.25
CA ASN A 109 -2.43 15.78 -16.22
C ASN A 109 -1.70 16.18 -17.53
N GLU A 110 -0.38 16.04 -17.57
CA GLU A 110 0.47 16.42 -18.70
C GLU A 110 0.84 15.20 -19.56
N GLU A 111 0.37 15.16 -20.81
CA GLU A 111 0.64 14.04 -21.75
C GLU A 111 2.14 13.77 -22.01
N HIS A 112 3.02 14.71 -21.70
CA HIS A 112 4.45 14.64 -22.04
C HIS A 112 5.41 14.64 -20.85
N SER A 113 4.92 14.78 -19.61
CA SER A 113 5.76 14.73 -18.40
C SER A 113 5.57 13.39 -17.69
N THR A 114 6.16 12.35 -18.27
CA THR A 114 6.19 11.01 -17.66
C THR A 114 7.54 10.81 -16.98
N GLY A 115 7.56 10.76 -15.65
CA GLY A 115 8.80 10.56 -14.89
C GLY A 115 9.50 9.21 -15.17
N ALA A 116 8.75 8.19 -15.58
CA ALA A 116 9.29 6.88 -15.97
C ALA A 116 8.66 6.38 -17.28
N LEU A 117 9.42 5.58 -18.02
CA LEU A 117 9.10 5.08 -19.38
C LEU A 117 7.82 4.23 -19.42
N GLU A 118 7.47 3.59 -18.30
CA GLU A 118 6.27 2.77 -18.16
C GLU A 118 4.97 3.56 -18.36
N TRP A 119 4.95 4.85 -18.01
CA TRP A 119 3.76 5.70 -18.06
C TRP A 119 3.48 6.29 -19.45
N VAL A 120 4.39 6.10 -20.41
CA VAL A 120 4.17 6.44 -21.83
C VAL A 120 3.25 5.43 -22.52
N LEU A 121 3.23 4.20 -22.02
CA LEU A 121 2.50 3.08 -22.61
C LEU A 121 1.00 3.14 -22.30
N PRO A 122 0.16 2.46 -23.09
CA PRO A 122 -1.24 2.28 -22.73
C PRO A 122 -1.42 1.47 -21.43
N SER A 123 -2.60 1.55 -20.84
CA SER A 123 -3.00 0.81 -19.64
C SER A 123 -4.26 -0.02 -19.95
N PRO A 124 -4.18 -1.36 -20.05
CA PRO A 124 -3.00 -2.22 -19.90
C PRO A 124 -2.05 -2.18 -21.13
N PRO A 125 -0.75 -2.50 -20.96
CA PRO A 125 0.20 -2.54 -22.06
C PRO A 125 -0.11 -3.69 -23.05
N ALA A 126 0.24 -3.48 -24.31
CA ALA A 126 0.17 -4.52 -25.34
C ALA A 126 1.23 -5.61 -25.12
N PHE A 127 1.03 -6.80 -25.71
CA PHE A 127 1.95 -7.94 -25.57
C PHE A 127 3.38 -7.61 -26.02
N HIS A 128 3.53 -6.83 -27.09
CA HIS A 128 4.79 -6.25 -27.53
C HIS A 128 4.82 -4.77 -27.17
N THR A 129 5.36 -4.48 -26.00
CA THR A 129 5.22 -3.19 -25.31
C THR A 129 5.68 -1.97 -26.13
N PHE A 130 6.81 -2.09 -26.84
CA PHE A 130 7.35 -1.02 -27.70
C PHE A 130 7.26 -1.35 -29.20
N GLY A 131 6.57 -2.42 -29.57
CA GLY A 131 6.51 -2.89 -30.96
C GLY A 131 7.90 -3.03 -31.58
N ASP A 132 8.09 -2.43 -32.76
CA ASP A 132 9.31 -2.51 -33.56
C ASP A 132 10.35 -1.40 -33.25
N GLN A 133 9.99 -0.37 -32.47
CA GLN A 133 10.85 0.78 -32.20
C GLN A 133 11.05 1.02 -30.70
N LEU A 134 12.31 0.89 -30.26
CA LEU A 134 12.71 1.19 -28.88
C LEU A 134 12.85 2.71 -28.67
N PRO A 135 12.45 3.24 -27.51
CA PRO A 135 12.61 4.64 -27.21
C PRO A 135 14.09 5.00 -26.99
N VAL A 136 14.49 6.16 -27.51
CA VAL A 136 15.86 6.68 -27.37
C VAL A 136 15.90 7.67 -26.19
N ILE A 137 16.73 7.38 -25.20
CA ILE A 137 16.97 8.28 -24.07
C ILE A 137 18.20 9.12 -24.38
N ARG A 138 18.05 10.45 -24.37
CA ARG A 138 19.21 11.35 -24.46
C ARG A 138 19.93 11.37 -23.11
N PRO A 139 21.26 11.23 -23.08
CA PRO A 139 22.01 11.38 -21.83
C PRO A 139 21.85 12.82 -21.33
N THR A 140 21.59 12.97 -20.04
CA THR A 140 21.65 14.27 -19.39
C THR A 140 23.13 14.66 -19.28
N TYR A 141 23.58 15.59 -20.11
CA TYR A 141 24.90 16.21 -19.91
C TYR A 141 24.82 17.02 -18.62
N GLN A 142 25.31 16.45 -17.52
CA GLN A 142 25.56 17.20 -16.30
C GLN A 142 26.81 18.04 -16.54
N LEU A 143 26.63 19.35 -16.72
CA LEU A 143 27.69 20.35 -16.60
C LEU A 143 28.02 20.57 -15.13
#